data_AF-A0A6C0ANU9-F1
#
_entry.id   AF-A0A6C0ANU9-F1
#
_cell.length_a   1.000
_cell.length_b   1.000
_cell.length_c   1.000
_cell.angle_alpha   90.00
_cell.angle_beta   90.00
_cell.angle_gamma   90.00
#
_symmetry.space_group_name_H-M   'P 1'
#
loop_
_entity.id
_entity.type
_entity.pdbx_description
1 polymer ?
#
loop_
_entity_poly.entity_id
_entity_poly.type
_entity_poly.pdbx_seq_one_letter_code
_entity_poly.pdbx_strand_id
1 'polypeptide(L)'
;MSTFYQNKTESICSNCGGTGHGFRICTEPVSSYGVLVFRWVSRSEAWPQVTEFCNHTQNPTGITGLIPQVLMIQRKDSLGFMDIMRGKYKVNEPEYIKKQLRGMTYGEREKLRTMEFEEIWHELWGSDTESTQRYAHDRINSRQKLAELRSGVQLPNGEKYSLSDLLRQEPALYTTPEWGFPKGRRDPYESDIRCAFRELEEETSITEQELLKVTNVSPFIEQFYGSNNIHYRHTYYIAQYIGERAISFDALNAEMAREIGNLAWKNLDEAVLLLRPENLEKRGIIIKLGSLLRNYSPVLRNNLLGKALAPAVPAVPAVPTTLTTLVTVNENANEEQQEYVFTGQSTGFSISGKVEKSRRFFGARQTTRRISDIYRSNQGGNDQRNQSRISGTGGNTISRH
;
A
#
# COMPACT_ATOMS: atom_id res chain seq x y z
N MET A 1 47.95 2.14 15.74
CA MET A 1 46.54 1.79 16.04
C MET A 1 45.75 1.92 14.75
N SER A 2 45.29 0.82 14.18
CA SER A 2 44.41 0.83 13.00
C SER A 2 42.95 0.93 13.46
N THR A 3 42.35 2.11 13.28
CA THR A 3 40.94 2.33 13.62
C THR A 3 40.07 1.58 12.61
N PHE A 4 39.45 0.48 13.02
CA PHE A 4 38.45 -0.22 12.23
C PHE A 4 37.19 0.65 12.10
N TYR A 5 37.13 1.46 11.04
CA TYR A 5 35.87 2.00 10.56
C TYR A 5 35.01 0.83 10.08
N GLN A 6 34.11 0.37 10.94
CA GLN A 6 32.98 -0.42 10.49
C GLN A 6 32.14 0.48 9.59
N ASN A 7 32.14 0.20 8.29
CA ASN A 7 31.13 0.72 7.37
C ASN A 7 29.78 0.18 7.81
N LYS A 8 29.13 0.93 8.71
CA LYS A 8 27.78 0.66 9.19
C LYS A 8 26.85 0.90 8.00
N THR A 9 26.46 -0.18 7.33
CA THR A 9 25.54 -0.15 6.20
C THR A 9 24.32 0.68 6.56
N GLU A 10 24.09 1.78 5.83
CA GLU A 10 22.97 2.66 6.13
C GLU A 10 21.68 1.90 5.86
N SER A 11 20.88 1.68 6.91
CA SER A 11 19.60 0.98 6.78
C SER A 11 18.64 1.85 5.95
N ILE A 12 18.38 1.41 4.72
CA ILE A 12 17.32 1.96 3.87
C ILE A 12 15.97 1.51 4.46
N CYS A 13 15.08 2.48 4.68
CA CYS A 13 13.75 2.21 5.19
C CYS A 13 12.84 1.69 4.09
N SER A 14 12.40 0.43 4.18
CA SER A 14 11.48 -0.16 3.19
C SER A 14 10.14 0.56 3.06
N ASN A 15 9.74 1.42 4.01
CA ASN A 15 8.56 2.28 3.87
C ASN A 15 8.82 3.48 2.94
N CYS A 16 9.76 4.36 3.27
CA CYS A 16 9.94 5.65 2.58
C CYS A 16 11.16 5.76 1.66
N GLY A 17 12.05 4.76 1.63
CA GLY A 17 13.30 4.78 0.86
C GLY A 17 14.44 5.59 1.49
N GLY A 18 14.16 6.45 2.48
CA GLY A 18 15.18 7.21 3.20
C GLY A 18 16.11 6.33 4.06
N THR A 19 17.35 6.77 4.25
CA THR A 19 18.35 6.06 5.06
C THR A 19 18.23 6.36 6.57
N GLY A 20 19.14 5.82 7.37
CA GLY A 20 19.29 6.13 8.80
C GLY A 20 18.25 5.54 9.74
N HIS A 21 17.20 4.89 9.24
CA HIS A 21 16.14 4.27 10.06
C HIS A 21 15.51 3.04 9.38
N GLY A 22 14.84 2.20 10.17
CA GLY A 22 14.09 1.05 9.69
C GLY A 22 12.57 1.25 9.76
N PHE A 23 11.82 0.43 9.02
CA PHE A 23 10.36 0.49 8.87
C PHE A 23 9.58 0.82 10.16
N ARG A 24 9.91 0.15 11.28
CA ARG A 24 9.20 0.29 12.58
C ARG A 24 9.34 1.67 13.25
N ILE A 25 10.25 2.53 12.78
CA ILE A 25 10.53 3.88 13.31
C ILE A 25 10.25 4.95 12.24
N CYS A 26 9.66 4.56 11.09
CA CYS A 26 9.33 5.50 10.03
C CYS A 26 8.17 6.40 10.44
N THR A 27 8.33 7.72 10.26
CA THR A 27 7.29 8.73 10.50
C THR A 27 6.42 9.01 9.27
N GLU A 28 6.84 8.55 8.10
CA GLU A 28 6.07 8.68 6.86
C GLU A 28 4.85 7.75 6.84
N PRO A 29 3.80 8.07 6.07
CA PRO A 29 2.63 7.20 5.93
C PRO A 29 3.04 5.80 5.47
N VAL A 30 2.30 4.78 5.92
CA VAL A 30 2.52 3.39 5.48
C VAL A 30 2.22 3.32 3.98
N SER A 31 3.28 3.13 3.20
CA SER A 31 3.27 3.34 1.76
C SER A 31 2.99 2.05 0.99
N SER A 32 2.35 2.17 -0.16
CA SER A 32 2.13 1.07 -1.11
C SER A 32 2.07 1.63 -2.54
N TYR A 33 2.45 0.81 -3.51
CA TYR A 33 2.66 1.20 -4.90
C TYR A 33 1.90 0.25 -5.82
N GLY A 34 1.37 0.76 -6.92
CA GLY A 34 0.55 -0.02 -7.85
C GLY A 34 0.14 0.73 -9.11
N VAL A 35 -0.69 0.12 -9.95
CA VAL A 35 -1.00 0.62 -11.30
C VAL A 35 -2.50 0.72 -11.54
N LEU A 36 -2.94 1.91 -11.95
CA LEU A 36 -4.23 2.16 -12.58
C LEU A 36 -4.15 1.73 -14.04
N VAL A 37 -4.43 0.45 -14.28
CA VAL A 37 -4.56 -0.08 -15.63
C VAL A 37 -5.92 0.33 -16.19
N PHE A 38 -5.92 1.02 -17.34
CA PHE A 38 -7.13 1.39 -18.07
C PHE A 38 -7.09 0.85 -19.50
N ARG A 39 -8.25 0.76 -20.16
CA ARG A 39 -8.37 0.47 -21.58
C ARG A 39 -9.47 1.30 -22.22
N TRP A 40 -9.40 1.44 -23.54
CA TRP A 40 -10.49 2.00 -24.33
C TRP A 40 -11.35 0.88 -24.91
N VAL A 41 -12.67 1.01 -24.81
CA VAL A 41 -13.62 0.12 -25.48
C VAL A 41 -14.37 0.92 -26.53
N SER A 42 -14.34 0.46 -27.78
CA SER A 42 -15.10 1.06 -28.88
C SER A 42 -16.58 0.68 -28.81
N ARG A 43 -17.46 1.55 -29.30
CA ARG A 43 -18.89 1.25 -29.52
C ARG A 43 -19.16 0.46 -30.81
N SER A 44 -18.14 0.29 -31.63
CA SER A 44 -18.14 -0.43 -32.91
C SER A 44 -16.93 -1.35 -33.01
N GLU A 45 -17.07 -2.49 -33.71
CA GLU A 45 -16.01 -3.52 -33.81
C GLU A 45 -14.67 -2.98 -34.34
N ALA A 46 -14.71 -1.97 -35.20
CA ALA A 46 -13.56 -1.15 -35.54
C ALA A 46 -13.63 0.21 -34.83
N TRP A 47 -12.48 0.69 -34.31
CA TRP A 47 -12.25 2.13 -34.06
C TRP A 47 -11.43 2.69 -35.22
N PRO A 48 -12.03 3.43 -36.18
CA PRO A 48 -11.30 4.01 -37.28
C PRO A 48 -10.58 5.28 -36.81
N GLN A 49 -9.51 5.12 -36.03
CA GLN A 49 -8.77 6.19 -35.35
C GLN A 49 -8.40 7.36 -36.29
N VAL A 50 -7.95 7.05 -37.51
CA VAL A 50 -7.64 8.06 -38.55
C VAL A 50 -8.90 8.83 -38.95
N THR A 51 -10.04 8.16 -39.13
CA THR A 51 -11.31 8.82 -39.45
C THR A 51 -11.81 9.68 -38.29
N GLU A 52 -11.70 9.24 -37.03
CA GLU A 52 -12.04 10.06 -35.86
C GLU A 52 -11.17 11.33 -35.76
N PHE A 53 -9.87 11.24 -36.04
CA PHE A 53 -8.97 12.41 -36.07
C PHE A 53 -9.18 13.33 -37.30
N CYS A 54 -9.59 12.78 -38.45
CA CYS A 54 -9.84 13.54 -39.67
C CYS A 54 -11.30 14.04 -39.81
N ASN A 55 -12.23 13.54 -38.99
CA ASN A 55 -13.59 14.04 -38.91
C ASN A 55 -13.60 15.49 -38.38
N HIS A 56 -14.50 16.33 -38.91
CA HIS A 56 -14.73 17.69 -38.42
C HIS A 56 -15.46 17.72 -37.06
N THR A 57 -14.84 17.15 -36.02
CA THR A 57 -15.29 17.26 -34.62
C THR A 57 -14.49 18.34 -33.89
N GLN A 58 -15.06 18.91 -32.82
CA GLN A 58 -14.33 19.85 -31.95
C GLN A 58 -13.48 19.14 -30.87
N ASN A 59 -13.20 17.83 -31.01
CA ASN A 59 -12.43 17.08 -30.02
C ASN A 59 -11.00 16.79 -30.52
N PRO A 60 -9.94 17.39 -29.94
CA PRO A 60 -8.55 17.21 -30.38
C PRO A 60 -7.95 15.83 -30.07
N THR A 61 -8.70 14.91 -29.45
CA THR A 61 -8.18 13.63 -28.93
C THR A 61 -8.61 12.37 -29.70
N GLY A 62 -9.59 12.45 -30.62
CA GLY A 62 -10.02 11.31 -31.45
C GLY A 62 -10.70 10.13 -30.71
N ILE A 63 -10.88 10.24 -29.38
CA ILE A 63 -11.42 9.20 -28.50
C ILE A 63 -12.91 9.41 -28.16
N THR A 64 -13.62 10.32 -28.84
CA THR A 64 -15.01 10.73 -28.50
C THR A 64 -15.99 9.57 -28.47
N GLY A 65 -15.85 8.61 -29.39
CA GLY A 65 -16.68 7.40 -29.44
C GLY A 65 -16.33 6.32 -28.43
N LEU A 66 -15.17 6.41 -27.76
CA LEU A 66 -14.65 5.37 -26.88
C LEU A 66 -15.18 5.49 -25.45
N ILE A 67 -15.28 4.36 -24.77
CA ILE A 67 -15.64 4.26 -23.36
C ILE A 67 -14.39 3.86 -22.58
N PRO A 68 -13.90 4.69 -21.62
CA PRO A 68 -12.79 4.33 -20.76
C PRO A 68 -13.23 3.31 -19.72
N GLN A 69 -12.51 2.19 -19.65
CA GLN A 69 -12.65 1.20 -18.59
C GLN A 69 -11.39 1.14 -17.74
N VAL A 70 -11.55 0.98 -16.43
CA VAL A 70 -10.48 0.73 -15.46
C VAL A 70 -10.54 -0.73 -14.99
N LEU A 71 -9.38 -1.34 -14.75
CA LEU A 71 -9.30 -2.66 -14.13
C LEU A 71 -9.50 -2.52 -12.62
N MET A 72 -10.54 -3.17 -12.10
CA MET A 72 -10.83 -3.27 -10.68
C MET A 72 -10.45 -4.67 -10.20
N ILE A 73 -9.75 -4.76 -9.08
CA ILE A 73 -9.53 -6.02 -8.35
C ILE A 73 -10.42 -6.10 -7.13
N GLN A 74 -10.84 -7.31 -6.79
CA GLN A 74 -11.56 -7.65 -5.56
C GLN A 74 -10.61 -8.39 -4.63
N ARG A 75 -10.55 -7.97 -3.36
CA ARG A 75 -9.87 -8.74 -2.32
C ARG A 75 -10.53 -10.11 -2.14
N LYS A 76 -9.74 -11.15 -1.87
CA LYS A 76 -10.24 -12.47 -1.46
C LYS A 76 -10.97 -12.42 -0.12
N ASP A 77 -10.36 -11.72 0.84
CA ASP A 77 -10.83 -11.55 2.21
C ASP A 77 -10.87 -10.08 2.60
N SER A 78 -11.96 -9.67 3.27
CA SER A 78 -12.19 -8.28 3.66
C SER A 78 -11.19 -7.78 4.68
N LEU A 79 -10.96 -6.47 4.70
CA LEU A 79 -10.05 -5.86 5.68
C LEU A 79 -10.51 -6.11 7.11
N GLY A 80 -11.82 -6.06 7.36
CA GLY A 80 -12.41 -6.33 8.67
C GLY A 80 -12.23 -7.79 9.12
N PHE A 81 -12.47 -8.76 8.24
CA PHE A 81 -12.29 -10.18 8.55
C PHE A 81 -10.82 -10.51 8.84
N MET A 82 -9.90 -10.00 8.03
CA MET A 82 -8.46 -10.21 8.21
C MET A 82 -7.89 -9.55 9.47
N ASP A 83 -8.41 -8.40 9.91
CA ASP A 83 -8.00 -7.79 11.18
C ASP A 83 -8.55 -8.55 12.40
N ILE A 84 -9.76 -9.11 12.32
CA ILE A 84 -10.27 -10.01 13.38
C ILE A 84 -9.51 -11.33 13.39
N MET A 85 -9.30 -12.01 12.25
CA MET A 85 -8.61 -13.29 12.22
C MET A 85 -7.11 -13.20 12.53
N ARG A 86 -6.47 -12.02 12.39
CA ARG A 86 -5.12 -11.73 12.88
C ARG A 86 -5.06 -11.16 14.31
N GLY A 87 -6.18 -11.07 15.03
CA GLY A 87 -6.22 -10.57 16.40
C GLY A 87 -5.90 -9.08 16.57
N LYS A 88 -6.02 -8.25 15.52
CA LYS A 88 -5.61 -6.84 15.45
C LYS A 88 -6.64 -5.86 16.05
N TYR A 89 -7.21 -6.26 17.18
CA TYR A 89 -8.16 -5.51 17.98
C TYR A 89 -7.88 -5.73 19.46
N LYS A 90 -8.47 -4.91 20.33
CA LYS A 90 -8.55 -5.19 21.77
C LYS A 90 -9.95 -5.70 22.09
N VAL A 91 -10.05 -6.75 22.90
CA VAL A 91 -11.32 -7.41 23.23
C VAL A 91 -12.30 -6.51 23.97
N ASN A 92 -11.80 -5.42 24.59
CA ASN A 92 -12.55 -4.41 25.34
C ASN A 92 -12.86 -3.12 24.54
N GLU A 93 -12.67 -3.12 23.21
CA GLU A 93 -12.96 -1.98 22.33
C GLU A 93 -14.11 -2.33 21.36
N PRO A 94 -15.37 -2.43 21.84
CA PRO A 94 -16.50 -2.95 21.07
C PRO A 94 -16.76 -2.16 19.79
N GLU A 95 -16.64 -0.83 19.83
CA GLU A 95 -16.87 0.02 18.66
C GLU A 95 -15.83 -0.17 17.55
N TYR A 96 -14.60 -0.59 17.88
CA TYR A 96 -13.63 -1.02 16.87
C TYR A 96 -14.05 -2.34 16.23
N ILE A 97 -14.44 -3.33 17.06
CA ILE A 97 -14.86 -4.66 16.61
C ILE A 97 -16.10 -4.54 15.71
N LYS A 98 -17.10 -3.75 16.12
CA LYS A 98 -18.28 -3.37 15.32
C LYS A 98 -17.91 -2.79 13.97
N LYS A 99 -16.98 -1.82 13.93
CA LYS A 99 -16.49 -1.22 12.69
C LYS A 99 -15.89 -2.26 11.74
N GLN A 100 -15.16 -3.25 12.24
CA GLN A 100 -14.67 -4.35 11.39
C GLN A 100 -15.80 -5.29 10.94
N LEU A 101 -16.70 -5.71 11.85
CA LEU A 101 -17.86 -6.58 11.54
C LEU A 101 -18.81 -5.97 10.50
N ARG A 102 -18.90 -4.64 10.43
CA ARG A 102 -19.67 -3.89 9.42
C ARG A 102 -19.04 -3.90 8.03
N GLY A 103 -17.71 -4.01 7.93
CA GLY A 103 -16.97 -4.07 6.65
C GLY A 103 -16.99 -5.45 5.99
N MET A 104 -17.17 -6.50 6.79
CA MET A 104 -17.23 -7.90 6.37
C MET A 104 -18.47 -8.24 5.52
N THR A 105 -18.36 -9.31 4.75
CA THR A 105 -19.47 -9.93 4.03
C THR A 105 -20.38 -10.77 4.92
N TYR A 106 -21.56 -11.11 4.41
CA TYR A 106 -22.43 -12.14 5.00
C TYR A 106 -21.69 -13.46 5.24
N GLY A 107 -20.86 -13.91 4.29
CA GLY A 107 -20.12 -15.17 4.37
C GLY A 107 -19.10 -15.18 5.49
N GLU A 108 -18.22 -14.18 5.55
CA GLU A 108 -17.18 -14.05 6.60
C GLU A 108 -17.79 -13.94 8.00
N ARG A 109 -18.90 -13.20 8.13
CA ARG A 109 -19.64 -13.08 9.39
C ARG A 109 -20.27 -14.39 9.84
N GLU A 110 -20.74 -15.20 8.90
CA GLU A 110 -21.24 -16.55 9.18
C GLU A 110 -20.09 -17.49 9.58
N LYS A 111 -18.94 -17.46 8.88
CA LYS A 111 -17.73 -18.22 9.28
C LYS A 111 -17.32 -17.91 10.72
N LEU A 112 -17.25 -16.62 11.09
CA LEU A 112 -16.96 -16.18 12.46
C LEU A 112 -18.01 -16.66 13.49
N ARG A 113 -19.24 -16.95 13.07
CA ARG A 113 -20.34 -17.40 13.93
C ARG A 113 -20.38 -18.93 14.11
N THR A 114 -20.03 -19.72 13.08
CA THR A 114 -20.31 -21.17 13.04
C THR A 114 -19.08 -22.08 12.91
N MET A 115 -17.99 -21.64 12.29
CA MET A 115 -16.79 -22.47 12.11
C MET A 115 -15.86 -22.41 13.33
N GLU A 116 -15.03 -23.43 13.52
CA GLU A 116 -13.98 -23.39 14.53
C GLU A 116 -12.76 -22.57 14.08
N PHE A 117 -12.07 -21.95 15.05
CA PHE A 117 -10.98 -21.00 14.75
C PHE A 117 -9.90 -21.61 13.85
N GLU A 118 -9.54 -22.87 14.09
CA GLU A 118 -8.48 -23.56 13.34
C GLU A 118 -8.91 -23.89 11.90
N GLU A 119 -10.21 -24.06 11.64
CA GLU A 119 -10.75 -24.26 10.29
C GLU A 119 -10.61 -22.97 9.46
N ILE A 120 -11.05 -21.84 10.05
CA ILE A 120 -10.93 -20.52 9.42
C ILE A 120 -9.45 -20.15 9.21
N TRP A 121 -8.58 -20.46 10.19
CA TRP A 121 -7.14 -20.24 10.06
C TRP A 121 -6.53 -21.06 8.92
N HIS A 122 -6.95 -22.32 8.76
CA HIS A 122 -6.50 -23.20 7.69
C HIS A 122 -6.97 -22.72 6.30
N GLU A 123 -8.19 -22.21 6.16
CA GLU A 123 -8.65 -21.62 4.89
C GLU A 123 -7.85 -20.37 4.50
N LEU A 124 -7.43 -19.56 5.47
CA LEU A 124 -6.73 -18.29 5.24
C LEU A 124 -5.22 -18.44 4.97
N TRP A 125 -4.57 -19.44 5.57
CA TRP A 125 -3.10 -19.59 5.53
C TRP A 125 -2.59 -21.00 5.21
N GLY A 126 -3.50 -21.98 5.03
CA GLY A 126 -3.16 -23.37 4.73
C GLY A 126 -2.60 -24.15 5.93
N SER A 127 -2.15 -25.37 5.66
CA SER A 127 -1.43 -26.25 6.58
C SER A 127 0.07 -25.93 6.69
N ASP A 128 0.60 -25.11 5.79
CA ASP A 128 2.03 -25.04 5.54
C ASP A 128 2.83 -24.47 6.72
N THR A 129 3.99 -25.07 6.96
CA THR A 129 4.86 -24.74 8.08
C THR A 129 5.39 -23.30 8.01
N GLU A 130 5.66 -22.78 6.82
CA GLU A 130 6.20 -21.43 6.64
C GLU A 130 5.16 -20.32 6.83
N SER A 131 3.96 -20.48 6.27
CA SER A 131 2.85 -19.54 6.50
C SER A 131 2.42 -19.55 7.97
N THR A 132 2.36 -20.74 8.57
CA THR A 132 2.08 -20.93 10.00
C THR A 132 3.14 -20.28 10.89
N GLN A 133 4.44 -20.42 10.58
CA GLN A 133 5.51 -19.77 11.34
C GLN A 133 5.45 -18.24 11.24
N ARG A 134 5.21 -17.69 10.04
CA ARG A 134 5.17 -16.24 9.79
C ARG A 134 4.12 -15.49 10.65
N TYR A 135 3.09 -16.19 11.11
CA TYR A 135 2.01 -15.66 11.95
C TYR A 135 1.78 -16.45 13.26
N ALA A 136 2.74 -17.27 13.72
CA ALA A 136 2.53 -18.20 14.84
C ALA A 136 2.10 -17.52 16.15
N HIS A 137 2.67 -16.35 16.45
CA HIS A 137 2.28 -15.53 17.61
C HIS A 137 0.87 -14.95 17.44
N ASP A 138 0.55 -14.43 16.25
CA ASP A 138 -0.76 -13.87 15.91
C ASP A 138 -1.85 -14.95 16.00
N ARG A 139 -1.56 -16.21 15.61
CA ARG A 139 -2.48 -17.36 15.75
C ARG A 139 -2.92 -17.57 17.20
N ILE A 140 -1.97 -17.66 18.12
CA ILE A 140 -2.26 -17.90 19.55
C ILE A 140 -3.06 -16.72 20.13
N ASN A 141 -2.62 -15.50 19.85
CA ASN A 141 -3.29 -14.29 20.36
C ASN A 141 -4.71 -14.13 19.79
N SER A 142 -4.90 -14.38 18.49
CA SER A 142 -6.18 -14.31 17.81
C SER A 142 -7.16 -15.38 18.28
N ARG A 143 -6.68 -16.63 18.44
CA ARG A 143 -7.48 -17.74 18.98
C ARG A 143 -8.07 -17.41 20.34
N GLN A 144 -7.23 -16.90 21.25
CA GLN A 144 -7.67 -16.48 22.58
C GLN A 144 -8.72 -15.37 22.49
N LYS A 145 -8.44 -14.29 21.74
CA LYS A 145 -9.38 -13.15 21.62
C LYS A 145 -10.72 -13.55 20.98
N LEU A 146 -10.72 -14.43 19.98
CA LEU A 146 -11.98 -14.89 19.38
C LEU A 146 -12.77 -15.78 20.35
N ALA A 147 -12.11 -16.62 21.15
CA ALA A 147 -12.76 -17.40 22.20
C ALA A 147 -13.34 -16.51 23.33
N GLU A 148 -12.62 -15.45 23.72
CA GLU A 148 -13.12 -14.42 24.65
C GLU A 148 -14.33 -13.67 24.07
N LEU A 149 -14.32 -13.29 22.78
CA LEU A 149 -15.50 -12.69 22.13
C LEU A 149 -16.68 -13.67 22.03
N ARG A 150 -16.44 -14.96 21.76
CA ARG A 150 -17.50 -15.98 21.68
C ARG A 150 -18.15 -16.28 23.05
N SER A 151 -17.35 -16.38 24.11
CA SER A 151 -17.83 -16.60 25.50
C SER A 151 -18.39 -15.34 26.17
N GLY A 152 -17.99 -14.17 25.66
CA GLY A 152 -18.52 -12.85 25.98
C GLY A 152 -17.66 -12.09 26.99
N VAL A 153 -17.24 -10.90 26.58
CA VAL A 153 -16.35 -10.00 27.32
C VAL A 153 -17.16 -9.12 28.25
N GLN A 154 -16.67 -8.95 29.49
CA GLN A 154 -17.18 -7.96 30.43
C GLN A 154 -16.28 -6.71 30.44
N LEU A 155 -16.89 -5.53 30.36
CA LEU A 155 -16.22 -4.23 30.38
C LEU A 155 -16.08 -3.67 31.82
N PRO A 156 -15.15 -2.71 32.05
CA PRO A 156 -14.95 -2.08 33.37
C PRO A 156 -16.17 -1.31 33.92
N ASN A 157 -17.15 -0.96 33.08
CA ASN A 157 -18.43 -0.35 33.47
C ASN A 157 -19.49 -1.39 33.87
N GLY A 158 -19.18 -2.69 33.82
CA GLY A 158 -20.08 -3.80 34.14
C GLY A 158 -20.86 -4.37 32.96
N GLU A 159 -20.87 -3.70 31.79
CA GLU A 159 -21.54 -4.19 30.58
C GLU A 159 -20.91 -5.49 30.07
N LYS A 160 -21.71 -6.37 29.45
CA LYS A 160 -21.23 -7.60 28.81
C LYS A 160 -21.76 -7.70 27.37
N TYR A 161 -20.90 -8.14 26.45
CA TYR A 161 -21.30 -8.50 25.08
C TYR A 161 -20.60 -9.77 24.60
N SER A 162 -21.25 -10.50 23.69
CA SER A 162 -20.64 -11.55 22.88
C SER A 162 -20.51 -11.14 21.41
N LEU A 163 -19.71 -11.89 20.64
CA LEU A 163 -19.67 -11.81 19.18
C LEU A 163 -21.08 -11.89 18.56
N SER A 164 -21.93 -12.76 19.12
CA SER A 164 -23.32 -12.96 18.69
C SER A 164 -24.26 -11.79 19.02
N ASP A 165 -23.85 -10.86 19.90
CA ASP A 165 -24.57 -9.61 20.16
C ASP A 165 -24.07 -8.50 19.23
N LEU A 166 -22.75 -8.38 19.02
CA LEU A 166 -22.17 -7.43 18.07
C LEU A 166 -22.63 -7.71 16.63
N LEU A 167 -22.65 -8.99 16.21
CA LEU A 167 -23.18 -9.43 14.92
C LEU A 167 -24.68 -9.18 14.72
N ARG A 168 -25.44 -8.95 15.82
CA ARG A 168 -26.88 -8.64 15.80
C ARG A 168 -27.15 -7.13 15.80
N GLN A 169 -26.26 -6.35 16.40
CA GLN A 169 -26.31 -4.88 16.42
C GLN A 169 -25.87 -4.26 15.09
N GLU A 170 -24.89 -4.88 14.42
CA GLU A 170 -24.32 -4.36 13.18
C GLU A 170 -25.04 -4.90 11.93
N PRO A 171 -25.46 -4.05 10.97
CA PRO A 171 -26.01 -4.53 9.71
C PRO A 171 -24.93 -5.26 8.90
N ALA A 172 -25.30 -6.32 8.20
CA ALA A 172 -24.48 -6.91 7.15
C ALA A 172 -24.83 -6.19 5.83
N LEU A 173 -23.85 -5.50 5.24
CA LEU A 173 -24.06 -4.61 4.10
C LEU A 173 -23.55 -5.15 2.77
N TYR A 174 -22.69 -6.18 2.81
CA TYR A 174 -21.85 -6.54 1.68
C TYR A 174 -21.94 -8.02 1.32
N THR A 175 -22.15 -8.31 0.04
CA THR A 175 -22.07 -9.67 -0.53
C THR A 175 -20.65 -10.07 -0.90
N THR A 176 -19.75 -9.10 -1.13
CA THR A 176 -18.36 -9.32 -1.52
C THR A 176 -17.39 -8.43 -0.74
N PRO A 177 -16.10 -8.79 -0.61
CA PRO A 177 -15.05 -7.95 -0.01
C PRO A 177 -14.85 -6.61 -0.74
N GLU A 178 -13.91 -5.79 -0.27
CA GLU A 178 -13.64 -4.50 -0.89
C GLU A 178 -13.02 -4.65 -2.29
N TRP A 179 -13.47 -3.79 -3.22
CA TRP A 179 -12.82 -3.59 -4.50
C TRP A 179 -11.79 -2.45 -4.43
N GLY A 180 -10.80 -2.48 -5.31
CA GLY A 180 -9.75 -1.48 -5.44
C GLY A 180 -8.93 -1.65 -6.72
N PHE A 181 -7.68 -1.19 -6.68
CA PHE A 181 -6.70 -1.29 -7.77
C PHE A 181 -5.49 -2.12 -7.32
N PRO A 182 -4.79 -2.80 -8.24
CA PRO A 182 -3.57 -3.54 -7.93
C PRO A 182 -2.53 -2.66 -7.24
N LYS A 183 -1.98 -3.13 -6.11
CA LYS A 183 -0.94 -2.44 -5.32
C LYS A 183 -0.45 -3.28 -4.13
N GLY A 184 0.84 -3.23 -3.84
CA GLY A 184 1.38 -3.73 -2.58
C GLY A 184 2.63 -2.99 -2.12
N ARG A 185 3.60 -3.70 -1.56
CA ARG A 185 4.67 -3.09 -0.76
C ARG A 185 6.03 -3.30 -1.39
N ARG A 186 6.79 -2.21 -1.40
CA ARG A 186 8.14 -2.17 -1.95
C ARG A 186 9.09 -2.99 -1.09
N ASP A 187 9.74 -3.96 -1.71
CA ASP A 187 10.75 -4.79 -1.07
C ASP A 187 12.07 -4.03 -0.84
N PRO A 188 13.00 -4.56 -0.03
CA PRO A 188 14.32 -3.96 0.15
C PRO A 188 15.04 -3.78 -1.20
N TYR A 189 15.53 -2.57 -1.46
CA TYR A 189 16.26 -2.17 -2.69
C TYR A 189 15.45 -2.18 -3.99
N GLU A 190 14.14 -2.45 -3.94
CA GLU A 190 13.22 -2.24 -5.06
C GLU A 190 12.90 -0.73 -5.25
N SER A 191 12.52 -0.30 -6.45
CA SER A 191 12.04 1.07 -6.72
C SER A 191 10.51 1.17 -6.72
N ASP A 192 9.98 2.37 -6.49
CA ASP A 192 8.54 2.63 -6.36
C ASP A 192 7.73 2.15 -7.58
N ILE A 193 8.31 2.31 -8.78
CA ILE A 193 7.69 1.87 -10.03
C ILE A 193 7.82 0.36 -10.25
N ARG A 194 8.98 -0.25 -9.95
CA ARG A 194 9.16 -1.70 -10.09
C ARG A 194 8.25 -2.50 -9.16
N CYS A 195 8.08 -2.01 -7.92
CA CYS A 195 7.05 -2.53 -7.00
C CYS A 195 5.65 -2.45 -7.63
N ALA A 196 5.27 -1.30 -8.18
CA ALA A 196 3.94 -1.12 -8.76
C ALA A 196 3.63 -2.14 -9.89
N PHE A 197 4.59 -2.41 -10.77
CA PHE A 197 4.40 -3.35 -11.89
C PHE A 197 4.56 -4.83 -11.47
N ARG A 198 5.43 -5.16 -10.50
CA ARG A 198 5.48 -6.52 -9.90
C ARG A 198 4.15 -6.87 -9.22
N GLU A 199 3.65 -5.99 -8.36
CA GLU A 199 2.38 -6.22 -7.63
C GLU A 199 1.18 -6.30 -8.60
N LEU A 200 1.25 -5.59 -9.75
CA LEU A 200 0.28 -5.76 -10.83
C LEU A 200 0.36 -7.17 -11.46
N GLU A 201 1.57 -7.67 -11.73
CA GLU A 201 1.77 -9.01 -12.30
C GLU A 201 1.31 -10.11 -11.33
N GLU A 202 1.66 -10.02 -10.04
CA GLU A 202 1.19 -10.93 -8.97
C GLU A 202 -0.35 -10.91 -8.82
N GLU A 203 -0.98 -9.74 -8.76
CA GLU A 203 -2.44 -9.61 -8.52
C GLU A 203 -3.29 -9.79 -9.80
N THR A 204 -2.72 -9.76 -11.01
CA THR A 204 -3.53 -9.76 -12.26
C THR A 204 -3.00 -10.62 -13.42
N SER A 205 -1.80 -11.20 -13.29
CA SER A 205 -1.04 -11.83 -14.38
C SER A 205 -0.82 -10.92 -15.60
N ILE A 206 -0.95 -9.59 -15.51
CA ILE A 206 -0.68 -8.66 -16.63
C ILE A 206 0.80 -8.31 -16.63
N THR A 207 1.49 -8.65 -17.72
CA THR A 207 2.93 -8.40 -17.88
C THR A 207 3.18 -7.02 -18.49
N GLU A 208 4.40 -6.49 -18.33
CA GLU A 208 4.73 -5.16 -18.88
C GLU A 208 4.60 -5.05 -20.42
N GLN A 209 4.69 -6.16 -21.15
CA GLN A 209 4.59 -6.16 -22.61
C GLN A 209 3.14 -5.93 -23.11
N GLU A 210 2.14 -6.12 -22.24
CA GLU A 210 0.74 -5.80 -22.52
C GLU A 210 0.36 -4.36 -22.14
N LEU A 211 1.33 -3.52 -21.74
CA LEU A 211 1.10 -2.22 -21.12
C LEU A 211 1.86 -1.07 -21.81
N LEU A 212 1.14 -0.02 -22.18
CA LEU A 212 1.72 1.27 -22.53
C LEU A 212 1.77 2.16 -21.26
N LYS A 213 2.97 2.35 -20.71
CA LYS A 213 3.20 3.16 -19.50
C LYS A 213 2.99 4.65 -19.79
N VAL A 214 2.21 5.36 -18.96
CA VAL A 214 1.90 6.79 -19.16
C VAL A 214 2.91 7.68 -18.41
N THR A 215 4.12 7.82 -18.95
CA THR A 215 5.25 8.51 -18.30
C THR A 215 5.09 10.03 -18.18
N ASN A 216 4.21 10.67 -18.97
CA ASN A 216 4.04 12.13 -18.98
C ASN A 216 3.06 12.66 -17.90
N VAL A 217 2.73 11.85 -16.88
CA VAL A 217 1.76 12.18 -15.83
C VAL A 217 2.30 11.74 -14.47
N SER A 218 2.35 12.65 -13.49
CA SER A 218 2.75 12.31 -12.13
C SER A 218 1.79 11.28 -11.50
N PRO A 219 2.30 10.22 -10.83
CA PRO A 219 1.48 9.19 -10.19
C PRO A 219 0.39 9.75 -9.26
N PHE A 220 -0.81 9.17 -9.32
CA PHE A 220 -1.94 9.61 -8.50
C PHE A 220 -1.79 9.12 -7.06
N ILE A 221 -1.86 10.05 -6.11
CA ILE A 221 -1.70 9.75 -4.69
C ILE A 221 -3.07 9.68 -3.99
N GLU A 222 -3.27 8.60 -3.24
CA GLU A 222 -4.31 8.39 -2.23
C GLU A 222 -3.65 8.51 -0.84
N GLN A 223 -4.19 9.31 0.08
CA GLN A 223 -3.70 9.42 1.46
C GLN A 223 -4.89 9.50 2.42
N PHE A 224 -4.96 8.58 3.39
CA PHE A 224 -6.11 8.43 4.28
C PHE A 224 -5.71 7.76 5.61
N TYR A 225 -6.54 7.88 6.63
CA TYR A 225 -6.38 7.15 7.89
C TYR A 225 -7.22 5.86 7.87
N GLY A 226 -6.57 4.72 8.12
CA GLY A 226 -7.24 3.42 8.14
C GLY A 226 -8.16 3.23 9.34
N SER A 227 -8.90 2.12 9.37
CA SER A 227 -9.80 1.81 10.50
C SER A 227 -9.09 1.75 11.85
N ASN A 228 -7.81 1.35 11.82
CA ASN A 228 -6.81 1.28 12.90
C ASN A 228 -6.07 2.59 13.22
N ASN A 229 -6.49 3.73 12.65
CA ASN A 229 -5.87 5.05 12.83
C ASN A 229 -4.40 5.16 12.36
N ILE A 230 -3.90 4.22 11.55
CA ILE A 230 -2.62 4.34 10.84
C ILE A 230 -2.83 5.24 9.61
N HIS A 231 -1.88 6.14 9.34
CA HIS A 231 -1.87 6.94 8.11
C HIS A 231 -1.29 6.11 6.96
N TYR A 232 -2.05 5.96 5.88
CA TYR A 232 -1.66 5.21 4.67
C TYR A 232 -1.46 6.15 3.49
N ARG A 233 -0.54 5.77 2.60
CA ARG A 233 -0.34 6.39 1.29
C ARG A 233 -0.29 5.32 0.21
N HIS A 234 -1.16 5.41 -0.79
CA HIS A 234 -1.00 4.64 -2.03
C HIS A 234 -0.54 5.57 -3.15
N THR A 235 0.44 5.14 -3.93
CA THR A 235 0.96 5.88 -5.09
C THR A 235 0.69 5.05 -6.34
N TYR A 236 -0.16 5.56 -7.21
CA TYR A 236 -0.67 4.85 -8.39
C TYR A 236 -0.05 5.38 -9.68
N TYR A 237 0.76 4.55 -10.32
CA TYR A 237 1.19 4.73 -11.70
C TYR A 237 0.01 4.46 -12.65
N ILE A 238 0.10 4.87 -13.90
CA ILE A 238 -0.97 4.76 -14.91
C ILE A 238 -0.41 4.02 -16.14
N ALA A 239 -1.18 3.06 -16.65
CA ALA A 239 -0.85 2.33 -17.86
C ALA A 239 -2.10 2.03 -18.68
N GLN A 240 -1.99 2.13 -20.01
CA GLN A 240 -3.02 1.62 -20.91
C GLN A 240 -2.75 0.14 -21.20
N TYR A 241 -3.74 -0.72 -20.99
CA TYR A 241 -3.70 -2.10 -21.48
C TYR A 241 -3.85 -2.11 -23.00
N ILE A 242 -2.88 -2.74 -23.67
CA ILE A 242 -2.78 -2.90 -25.12
C ILE A 242 -2.74 -4.37 -25.56
N GLY A 243 -2.81 -5.32 -24.62
CA GLY A 243 -2.97 -6.73 -24.91
C GLY A 243 -4.37 -7.09 -25.45
N GLU A 244 -4.47 -8.25 -26.10
CA GLU A 244 -5.70 -8.69 -26.78
C GLU A 244 -6.52 -9.71 -25.99
N ARG A 245 -5.94 -10.32 -24.95
CA ARG A 245 -6.60 -11.39 -24.18
C ARG A 245 -7.65 -10.85 -23.20
N ALA A 246 -8.55 -11.74 -22.78
CA ALA A 246 -9.41 -11.48 -21.65
C ALA A 246 -8.59 -11.49 -20.35
N ILE A 247 -8.80 -10.47 -19.50
CA ILE A 247 -8.32 -10.47 -18.11
C ILE A 247 -9.46 -10.94 -17.23
N SER A 248 -9.22 -12.01 -16.49
CA SER A 248 -10.15 -12.67 -15.58
C SER A 248 -9.39 -13.27 -14.40
N PHE A 249 -10.08 -13.59 -13.31
CA PHE A 249 -9.50 -14.35 -12.21
C PHE A 249 -9.07 -15.76 -12.67
N ASP A 250 -7.87 -16.17 -12.28
CA ASP A 250 -7.36 -17.52 -12.47
C ASP A 250 -7.13 -18.19 -11.10
N ALA A 251 -7.87 -19.26 -10.83
CA ALA A 251 -7.76 -20.04 -9.61
C ALA A 251 -6.55 -20.99 -9.60
N LEU A 252 -5.87 -21.17 -10.74
CA LEU A 252 -4.65 -21.98 -10.87
C LEU A 252 -3.38 -21.15 -10.63
N ASN A 253 -3.44 -19.82 -10.83
CA ASN A 253 -2.39 -18.92 -10.36
C ASN A 253 -2.44 -18.82 -8.83
N ALA A 254 -1.52 -19.49 -8.16
CA ALA A 254 -1.41 -19.52 -6.71
C ALA A 254 -1.09 -18.15 -6.07
N GLU A 255 -0.44 -17.22 -6.79
CA GLU A 255 -0.14 -15.88 -6.29
C GLU A 255 -1.39 -15.00 -6.32
N MET A 256 -2.12 -15.01 -7.45
CA MET A 256 -3.40 -14.31 -7.57
C MET A 256 -4.44 -14.87 -6.58
N ALA A 257 -4.62 -16.20 -6.52
CA ALA A 257 -5.58 -16.86 -5.64
C ALA A 257 -5.23 -16.77 -4.13
N ARG A 258 -4.09 -16.18 -3.77
CA ARG A 258 -3.68 -15.88 -2.39
C ARG A 258 -4.32 -14.60 -1.85
N GLU A 259 -4.44 -13.55 -2.66
CA GLU A 259 -4.91 -12.21 -2.21
C GLU A 259 -6.17 -11.73 -2.93
N ILE A 260 -6.43 -12.20 -4.16
CA ILE A 260 -7.50 -11.75 -5.03
C ILE A 260 -8.66 -12.75 -5.04
N GLY A 261 -9.88 -12.23 -5.02
CA GLY A 261 -11.12 -13.01 -5.16
C GLY A 261 -11.78 -12.88 -6.53
N ASN A 262 -11.55 -11.76 -7.24
CA ASN A 262 -12.05 -11.53 -8.60
C ASN A 262 -11.33 -10.36 -9.30
N LEU A 263 -11.44 -10.28 -10.62
CA LEU A 263 -11.05 -9.12 -11.44
C LEU A 263 -12.22 -8.70 -12.33
N ALA A 264 -12.38 -7.40 -12.55
CA ALA A 264 -13.40 -6.88 -13.46
C ALA A 264 -12.97 -5.57 -14.13
N TRP A 265 -13.11 -5.50 -15.44
CA TRP A 265 -13.16 -4.23 -16.16
C TRP A 265 -14.47 -3.50 -15.83
N LYS A 266 -14.37 -2.20 -15.52
CA LYS A 266 -15.52 -1.34 -15.21
C LYS A 266 -15.42 0.01 -15.88
N ASN A 267 -16.56 0.51 -16.36
CA ASN A 267 -16.68 1.91 -16.77
C ASN A 267 -16.46 2.80 -15.53
N LEU A 268 -15.95 4.02 -15.71
CA LEU A 268 -15.51 4.84 -14.57
C LEU A 268 -16.60 5.11 -13.52
N ASP A 269 -17.85 5.34 -13.93
CA ASP A 269 -18.97 5.55 -13.01
C ASP A 269 -19.35 4.28 -12.24
N GLU A 270 -19.32 3.12 -12.90
CA GLU A 270 -19.51 1.81 -12.26
C GLU A 270 -18.42 1.55 -11.22
N ALA A 271 -17.17 1.90 -11.54
CA ALA A 271 -16.03 1.72 -10.65
C ALA A 271 -16.16 2.61 -9.38
N VAL A 272 -16.65 3.86 -9.51
CA VAL A 272 -16.94 4.73 -8.35
C VAL A 272 -18.03 4.14 -7.47
N LEU A 273 -19.09 3.57 -8.06
CA LEU A 273 -20.17 2.91 -7.32
C LEU A 273 -19.76 1.59 -6.66
N LEU A 274 -18.83 0.85 -7.28
CA LEU A 274 -18.31 -0.43 -6.79
C LEU A 274 -17.38 -0.28 -5.58
N LEU A 275 -16.69 0.85 -5.44
CA LEU A 275 -15.91 1.19 -4.25
C LEU A 275 -16.83 1.45 -3.04
N ARG A 276 -16.43 0.95 -1.86
CA ARG A 276 -17.13 1.20 -0.58
C ARG A 276 -17.39 2.71 -0.37
N PRO A 277 -18.57 3.13 0.16
CA PRO A 277 -18.95 4.55 0.27
C PRO A 277 -17.95 5.45 0.98
N GLU A 278 -17.30 4.92 2.02
CA GLU A 278 -16.33 5.61 2.88
C GLU A 278 -14.96 5.85 2.24
N ASN A 279 -14.63 5.17 1.12
CA ASN A 279 -13.34 5.30 0.42
C ASN A 279 -13.33 6.54 -0.50
N LEU A 280 -13.52 7.73 0.08
CA LEU A 280 -13.66 8.99 -0.65
C LEU A 280 -12.42 9.33 -1.49
N GLU A 281 -11.24 9.12 -0.94
CA GLU A 281 -9.96 9.39 -1.59
C GLU A 281 -9.75 8.47 -2.80
N LYS A 282 -10.08 7.17 -2.65
CA LYS A 282 -10.05 6.16 -3.72
C LYS A 282 -11.04 6.48 -4.85
N ARG A 283 -12.24 6.94 -4.52
CA ARG A 283 -13.21 7.47 -5.50
C ARG A 283 -12.66 8.70 -6.22
N GLY A 284 -11.93 9.56 -5.49
CA GLY A 284 -11.16 10.67 -6.05
C GLY A 284 -10.08 10.24 -7.06
N ILE A 285 -9.47 9.07 -6.91
CA ILE A 285 -8.51 8.51 -7.90
C ILE A 285 -9.21 8.24 -9.25
N ILE A 286 -10.43 7.67 -9.24
CA ILE A 286 -11.20 7.42 -10.47
C ILE A 286 -11.63 8.73 -11.13
N ILE A 287 -12.03 9.72 -10.33
CA ILE A 287 -12.40 11.06 -10.83
C ILE A 287 -11.18 11.76 -11.47
N LYS A 288 -9.99 11.64 -10.87
CA LYS A 288 -8.72 12.10 -11.47
C LYS A 288 -8.45 11.37 -12.79
N LEU A 289 -8.62 10.04 -12.83
CA LEU A 289 -8.43 9.23 -14.04
C LEU A 289 -9.39 9.67 -15.16
N GLY A 290 -10.69 9.83 -14.87
CA GLY A 290 -11.65 10.35 -15.85
C GLY A 290 -11.33 11.77 -16.33
N SER A 291 -10.76 12.62 -15.46
CA SER A 291 -10.35 13.97 -15.85
C SER A 291 -9.05 14.01 -16.65
N LEU A 292 -8.14 13.07 -16.42
CA LEU A 292 -7.00 12.83 -17.31
C LEU A 292 -7.49 12.33 -18.67
N LEU A 293 -8.24 11.23 -18.68
CA LEU A 293 -8.64 10.52 -19.90
C LEU A 293 -9.52 11.37 -20.84
N ARG A 294 -10.33 12.30 -20.34
CA ARG A 294 -11.03 13.30 -21.20
C ARG A 294 -10.11 14.24 -21.97
N ASN A 295 -8.91 14.50 -21.46
CA ASN A 295 -7.91 15.40 -22.05
C ASN A 295 -6.67 14.63 -22.56
N TYR A 296 -6.72 13.30 -22.54
CA TYR A 296 -5.57 12.45 -22.81
C TYR A 296 -5.42 12.22 -24.32
N SER A 297 -4.47 12.93 -24.91
CA SER A 297 -3.88 12.51 -26.17
C SER A 297 -2.62 11.69 -25.85
N PRO A 298 -2.58 10.37 -26.14
CA PRO A 298 -1.38 9.56 -25.92
C PRO A 298 -0.26 10.06 -26.83
N VAL A 299 0.83 10.53 -26.25
CA VAL A 299 2.06 10.86 -26.99
C VAL A 299 2.78 9.54 -27.32
N LEU A 300 2.26 8.83 -28.32
CA LEU A 300 2.78 7.54 -28.78
C LEU A 300 4.20 7.72 -29.33
N ARG A 301 5.21 7.36 -28.53
CA ARG A 301 6.61 7.31 -28.94
C ARG A 301 7.20 5.93 -28.70
N ASN A 302 7.48 5.23 -29.78
CA ASN A 302 8.62 4.30 -29.83
C ASN A 302 9.84 4.97 -30.50
N ASN A 303 9.61 6.03 -31.30
CA ASN A 303 10.58 7.03 -31.76
C ASN A 303 9.83 8.22 -32.40
N LEU A 304 10.35 9.45 -32.30
CA LEU A 304 9.92 10.54 -33.19
C LEU A 304 10.90 10.70 -34.35
N LEU A 305 10.64 10.00 -35.46
CA LEU A 305 11.37 10.19 -36.71
C LEU A 305 10.88 11.43 -37.47
N GLY A 306 11.17 12.61 -36.92
CA GLY A 306 11.10 13.85 -37.66
C GLY A 306 12.25 13.94 -38.66
N LYS A 307 12.02 13.56 -39.94
CA LYS A 307 12.85 14.12 -41.01
C LYS A 307 12.62 15.63 -41.03
N ALA A 308 13.66 16.41 -40.78
CA ALA A 308 13.64 17.82 -41.14
C ALA A 308 13.32 17.95 -42.64
N LEU A 309 12.44 18.89 -42.99
CA LEU A 309 12.21 19.27 -44.39
C LEU A 309 13.47 19.98 -44.92
N ALA A 310 14.43 19.19 -45.38
CA ALA A 310 15.63 19.70 -46.02
C ALA A 310 15.25 20.41 -47.33
N PRO A 311 15.53 21.72 -47.49
CA PRO A 311 15.47 22.34 -48.81
C PRO A 311 16.50 21.66 -49.72
N ALA A 312 16.13 21.44 -50.98
CA ALA A 312 16.90 20.56 -51.86
C ALA A 312 18.28 21.13 -52.24
N VAL A 313 19.32 20.30 -52.09
CA VAL A 313 20.68 20.52 -52.60
C VAL A 313 21.17 19.20 -53.24
N PRO A 314 21.77 19.21 -54.44
CA PRO A 314 22.14 18.00 -55.17
C PRO A 314 23.38 17.28 -54.60
N ALA A 315 23.60 16.04 -55.07
CA ALA A 315 24.44 15.03 -54.44
C ALA A 315 25.96 15.12 -54.70
N VAL A 316 26.72 14.52 -53.78
CA VAL A 316 28.14 14.10 -53.91
C VAL A 316 28.26 12.69 -53.27
N PRO A 317 29.02 11.73 -53.84
CA PRO A 317 28.97 10.31 -53.42
C PRO A 317 29.81 9.97 -52.17
N ALA A 318 29.62 8.74 -51.66
CA ALA A 318 30.06 8.29 -50.33
C ALA A 318 31.33 7.40 -50.31
N VAL A 319 31.89 7.21 -49.11
CA VAL A 319 32.88 6.17 -48.74
C VAL A 319 32.47 5.58 -47.37
N PRO A 320 32.51 4.24 -47.16
CA PRO A 320 32.06 3.60 -45.92
C PRO A 320 33.20 3.06 -45.03
N THR A 321 33.02 3.10 -43.70
CA THR A 321 33.76 2.21 -42.78
C THR A 321 32.98 1.82 -41.53
N THR A 322 33.17 0.56 -41.14
CA THR A 322 32.73 -0.15 -39.92
C THR A 322 33.23 0.52 -38.62
N LEU A 323 32.65 0.32 -37.43
CA LEU A 323 32.65 -0.96 -36.69
C LEU A 323 31.63 -1.00 -35.53
N THR A 324 31.23 -2.20 -35.12
CA THR A 324 30.33 -2.48 -33.99
C THR A 324 31.11 -2.72 -32.70
N THR A 325 30.68 -2.10 -31.60
CA THR A 325 31.11 -2.48 -30.24
C THR A 325 29.89 -2.60 -29.33
N LEU A 326 29.63 -3.80 -28.81
CA LEU A 326 28.65 -4.01 -27.74
C LEU A 326 29.27 -3.56 -26.41
N VAL A 327 28.53 -2.76 -25.63
CA VAL A 327 28.89 -2.41 -24.24
C VAL A 327 27.73 -2.82 -23.34
N THR A 328 28.05 -3.58 -22.31
CA THR A 328 27.10 -4.00 -21.26
C THR A 328 26.68 -2.81 -20.39
N VAL A 329 25.38 -2.67 -20.12
CA VAL A 329 24.85 -1.73 -19.14
C VAL A 329 24.01 -2.48 -18.12
N ASN A 330 24.23 -2.22 -16.84
CA ASN A 330 23.49 -2.79 -15.71
C ASN A 330 23.04 -1.65 -14.77
N GLU A 331 22.33 -0.69 -15.36
CA GLU A 331 21.73 0.51 -14.78
C GLU A 331 20.47 0.87 -15.61
N ASN A 332 19.49 1.65 -15.14
CA ASN A 332 19.40 2.33 -13.85
C ASN A 332 17.96 2.35 -13.31
N ALA A 333 17.74 1.84 -12.09
CA ALA A 333 16.40 1.88 -11.46
C ALA A 333 15.97 3.32 -11.09
N ASN A 334 16.92 4.25 -10.96
CA ASN A 334 16.65 5.67 -10.72
C ASN A 334 16.24 6.43 -12.00
N GLU A 335 16.61 5.94 -13.19
CA GLU A 335 16.28 6.61 -14.46
C GLU A 335 14.83 6.34 -14.85
N GLU A 336 14.32 5.12 -14.68
CA GLU A 336 12.90 4.78 -14.85
C GLU A 336 11.97 5.67 -13.99
N GLN A 337 12.37 5.94 -12.75
CA GLN A 337 11.60 6.80 -11.84
C GLN A 337 11.72 8.29 -12.20
N GLN A 338 12.82 8.73 -12.85
CA GLN A 338 12.98 10.09 -13.37
C GLN A 338 12.24 10.31 -14.71
N GLU A 339 12.19 9.29 -15.57
CA GLU A 339 11.43 9.33 -16.83
C GLU A 339 9.93 9.44 -16.58
N TYR A 340 9.43 8.74 -15.54
CA TYR A 340 8.03 8.84 -15.09
C TYR A 340 7.73 10.13 -14.29
N VAL A 341 8.74 10.74 -13.67
CA VAL A 341 8.61 12.00 -12.92
C VAL A 341 9.38 13.09 -13.68
N PHE A 342 8.91 13.40 -14.89
CA PHE A 342 9.50 14.41 -15.76
C PHE A 342 9.76 15.72 -15.00
N THR A 343 11.04 16.06 -14.82
CA THR A 343 11.44 17.25 -14.07
C THR A 343 11.16 18.49 -14.89
N GLY A 344 9.99 19.10 -14.66
CA GLY A 344 9.68 20.44 -15.14
C GLY A 344 10.75 21.40 -14.63
N GLN A 345 11.65 21.85 -15.51
CA GLN A 345 12.72 22.78 -15.17
C GLN A 345 12.12 24.13 -14.76
N SER A 346 11.92 24.32 -13.46
CA SER A 346 11.57 25.61 -12.89
C SER A 346 12.78 26.54 -13.02
N THR A 347 12.84 27.29 -14.12
CA THR A 347 13.84 28.33 -14.35
C THR A 347 13.80 29.33 -13.21
N GLY A 348 14.90 29.40 -12.45
CA GLY A 348 14.90 30.02 -11.13
C GLY A 348 14.75 31.54 -11.16
N PHE A 349 13.53 32.03 -10.91
CA PHE A 349 13.29 33.42 -10.53
C PHE A 349 13.14 33.53 -9.01
N SER A 350 14.20 34.02 -8.36
CA SER A 350 14.16 34.37 -6.93
C SER A 350 13.36 35.66 -6.73
N ILE A 351 12.21 35.55 -6.06
CA ILE A 351 11.43 36.71 -5.59
C ILE A 351 11.47 36.72 -4.07
N SER A 352 12.22 37.67 -3.50
CA SER A 352 12.47 37.79 -2.06
C SER A 352 11.31 38.45 -1.29
N GLY A 353 10.14 37.82 -1.30
CA GLY A 353 8.98 38.24 -0.52
C GLY A 353 9.09 37.84 0.95
N LYS A 354 9.33 38.81 1.85
CA LYS A 354 9.15 38.60 3.31
C LYS A 354 7.66 38.46 3.62
N VAL A 355 7.20 37.25 3.97
CA VAL A 355 5.86 37.03 4.54
C VAL A 355 5.94 37.07 6.06
N GLU A 356 5.10 37.91 6.67
CA GLU A 356 5.12 38.21 8.10
C GLU A 356 4.37 37.14 8.92
N LYS A 357 4.88 36.80 10.12
CA LYS A 357 4.31 35.74 10.97
C LYS A 357 3.04 36.23 11.69
N SER A 358 1.88 36.01 11.10
CA SER A 358 0.58 36.27 11.73
C SER A 358 0.38 35.44 13.02
N ARG A 359 0.02 36.15 14.09
CA ARG A 359 -0.01 35.70 15.49
C ARG A 359 -0.90 34.49 15.77
N ARG A 360 -0.47 33.63 16.70
CA ARG A 360 -1.36 32.70 17.43
C ARG A 360 -2.13 33.45 18.53
N PHE A 361 -3.42 33.19 18.65
CA PHE A 361 -4.29 33.49 19.80
C PHE A 361 -5.45 32.47 19.79
N PHE A 362 -6.11 32.12 20.90
CA PHE A 362 -5.66 31.73 22.26
C PHE A 362 -6.92 31.16 22.94
N GLY A 363 -6.84 30.07 23.72
CA GLY A 363 -8.04 29.49 24.33
C GLY A 363 -7.78 28.25 25.16
N ALA A 364 -7.33 28.43 26.40
CA ALA A 364 -6.92 27.34 27.29
C ALA A 364 -7.87 27.19 28.49
N ARG A 365 -7.98 25.96 29.00
CA ARG A 365 -8.20 25.70 30.44
C ARG A 365 -7.22 24.61 30.91
N GLN A 366 -6.79 24.74 32.16
CA GLN A 366 -5.77 23.90 32.80
C GLN A 366 -6.31 23.24 34.06
N THR A 367 -5.81 22.05 34.36
CA THR A 367 -5.55 21.53 35.71
C THR A 367 -4.30 20.65 35.62
N THR A 368 -3.11 21.02 36.13
CA THR A 368 -2.64 20.93 37.55
C THR A 368 -2.77 19.52 38.14
N ARG A 369 -1.82 18.91 38.87
CA ARG A 369 -0.47 19.25 39.41
C ARG A 369 0.14 17.91 39.94
N ARG A 370 1.44 17.69 40.21
CA ARG A 370 2.75 18.38 40.02
C ARG A 370 3.86 17.30 40.16
N ILE A 371 5.04 17.45 39.52
CA ILE A 371 6.28 16.75 39.91
C ILE A 371 7.22 17.73 40.64
N SER A 372 7.89 17.26 41.70
CA SER A 372 8.88 18.02 42.47
C SER A 372 10.20 17.25 42.63
N ASP A 373 11.25 17.81 42.02
CA ASP A 373 12.56 18.09 42.60
C ASP A 373 13.15 17.12 43.63
N ILE A 374 14.37 16.63 43.38
CA ILE A 374 15.58 17.23 44.00
C ILE A 374 16.84 16.65 43.31
N TYR A 375 17.72 17.53 42.86
CA TYR A 375 19.13 17.23 42.64
C TYR A 375 19.91 17.94 43.75
N ARG A 376 20.73 17.21 44.52
CA ARG A 376 21.81 17.83 45.31
C ARG A 376 23.02 16.90 45.36
N SER A 377 24.14 17.43 44.89
CA SER A 377 25.46 16.81 44.96
C SER A 377 26.04 16.88 46.36
N ASN A 378 26.83 15.88 46.74
CA ASN A 378 28.15 16.16 47.32
C ASN A 378 29.14 15.00 47.07
N GLN A 379 30.43 15.30 47.22
CA GLN A 379 31.55 14.42 46.90
C GLN A 379 32.09 13.68 48.14
N GLY A 380 32.84 12.59 47.89
CA GLY A 380 34.04 12.26 48.68
C GLY A 380 34.04 10.93 49.44
N GLY A 381 35.21 10.27 49.47
CA GLY A 381 35.60 9.40 50.60
C GLY A 381 35.71 7.89 50.35
N ASN A 382 36.80 7.48 49.67
CA ASN A 382 37.72 6.40 50.04
C ASN A 382 37.29 5.00 50.59
N ASP A 383 38.00 4.01 50.04
CA ASP A 383 38.72 2.90 50.72
C ASP A 383 38.08 1.53 51.08
N GLN A 384 38.63 0.53 50.38
CA GLN A 384 39.27 -0.70 50.90
C GLN A 384 38.51 -2.02 51.13
N ARG A 385 39.34 -3.07 51.09
CA ARG A 385 39.05 -4.51 50.96
C ARG A 385 38.95 -5.18 52.34
N ASN A 386 38.16 -6.25 52.44
CA ASN A 386 38.55 -7.61 52.88
C ASN A 386 37.30 -8.53 52.84
N GLN A 387 37.33 -9.76 52.34
CA GLN A 387 38.04 -10.99 52.73
C GLN A 387 37.50 -11.74 53.98
N SER A 388 36.80 -12.85 53.70
CA SER A 388 36.94 -14.19 54.34
C SER A 388 36.12 -14.63 55.58
N ARG A 389 35.49 -15.82 55.42
CA ARG A 389 35.39 -17.00 56.33
C ARG A 389 34.70 -16.96 57.73
N ILE A 390 33.71 -17.87 57.90
CA ILE A 390 33.40 -18.72 59.11
C ILE A 390 32.77 -17.95 60.32
N SER A 391 31.94 -18.46 61.25
CA SER A 391 31.37 -19.79 61.67
C SER A 391 29.85 -19.92 61.37
N GLY A 392 29.03 -20.89 61.83
CA GLY A 392 29.19 -22.18 62.56
C GLY A 392 28.31 -22.31 63.84
N THR A 393 27.73 -23.51 64.08
CA THR A 393 26.67 -23.88 65.09
C THR A 393 25.28 -23.21 64.85
N GLY A 394 24.09 -23.77 65.15
CA GLY A 394 23.60 -25.08 65.63
C GLY A 394 22.09 -24.92 66.01
N GLY A 395 21.18 -25.91 66.14
CA GLY A 395 21.18 -27.38 65.93
C GLY A 395 19.93 -28.03 66.61
N ASN A 396 19.45 -29.21 66.14
CA ASN A 396 18.33 -30.02 66.70
C ASN A 396 16.90 -29.39 66.65
N THR A 397 15.75 -30.10 66.59
CA THR A 397 15.36 -31.53 66.31
C THR A 397 13.84 -31.66 66.10
N ILE A 398 13.36 -32.80 65.53
CA ILE A 398 12.04 -33.46 65.79
C ILE A 398 10.77 -32.73 65.27
N SER A 399 9.75 -33.39 64.69
CA SER A 399 9.64 -34.76 64.13
C SER A 399 8.54 -34.81 63.04
N ARG A 400 8.51 -35.89 62.25
CA ARG A 400 7.34 -36.27 61.44
C ARG A 400 6.20 -36.77 62.34
N HIS A 401 4.98 -36.72 61.82
CA HIS A 401 4.24 -37.96 61.62
C HIS A 401 3.60 -38.00 60.23
#